data_AF-A0A840PE88-F1
#
_entry.id   AF-A0A840PE88-F1
#
_cell.length_a   1.000
_cell.length_b   1.000
_cell.length_c   1.000
_cell.angle_alpha   90.00
_cell.angle_beta   90.00
_cell.angle_gamma   90.00
#
_symmetry.space_group_name_H-M   'P 1'
#
loop_
_entity.id
_entity.type
_entity.pdbx_description
1 polymer ?
#
loop_
_entity_poly.entity_id
_entity_poly.type
_entity_poly.pdbx_seq_one_letter_code
_entity_poly.pdbx_strand_id
1 'polypeptide(L)'
;MPNTAPLNNVTAATRREKTIEVSVNAPVMTLPAVLVLVAAAMHAPVPAYAAAGLEILILLGGLALWWLPYLAGVTVPWATAGTGETWAQLHARTYAKTIIVLPRIGDRPRPSLEHMILHALLLAAATVTLVYALSI
;
A
#
# COMPACT_ATOMS: atom_id res chain seq x y z
N MET A 1 -7.38 -9.84 12.57
CA MET A 1 -7.77 -9.28 11.26
C MET A 1 -8.93 -10.09 10.71
N PRO A 2 -10.04 -9.45 10.31
CA PRO A 2 -11.14 -10.11 9.61
C PRO A 2 -10.65 -10.75 8.30
N ASN A 3 -11.22 -11.88 7.90
CA ASN A 3 -10.93 -12.50 6.62
C ASN A 3 -11.78 -11.85 5.53
N THR A 4 -11.20 -10.96 4.72
CA THR A 4 -11.89 -10.27 3.61
C THR A 4 -11.79 -11.04 2.29
N ALA A 5 -11.62 -12.36 2.35
CA ALA A 5 -11.58 -13.19 1.15
C ALA A 5 -12.86 -13.04 0.31
N PRO A 6 -12.76 -13.00 -1.04
CA PRO A 6 -11.54 -13.19 -1.83
C PRO A 6 -10.78 -11.88 -2.17
N LEU A 7 -11.09 -10.74 -1.53
CA LEU A 7 -10.34 -9.49 -1.77
C LEU A 7 -8.92 -9.58 -1.19
N ASN A 8 -8.81 -10.04 0.06
CA ASN A 8 -7.55 -10.35 0.73
C ASN A 8 -7.55 -11.81 1.17
N ASN A 9 -6.39 -12.47 1.11
CA ASN A 9 -6.24 -13.87 1.50
C ASN A 9 -5.34 -14.00 2.73
N VAL A 10 -5.75 -13.32 3.80
CA VAL A 10 -5.03 -13.30 5.08
C VAL A 10 -4.90 -14.69 5.71
N THR A 11 -5.67 -15.70 5.29
CA THR A 11 -5.53 -17.07 5.79
C THR A 11 -4.24 -17.74 5.34
N ALA A 12 -3.63 -17.30 4.23
CA ALA A 12 -2.34 -17.78 3.76
C ALA A 12 -1.14 -17.22 4.53
N ALA A 13 -1.34 -16.14 5.30
CA ALA A 13 -0.32 -15.53 6.13
C ALA A 13 -0.25 -16.18 7.52
N THR A 14 0.97 -16.45 7.97
CA THR A 14 1.30 -16.89 9.33
C THR A 14 0.94 -15.81 10.35
N ARG A 15 0.83 -16.18 11.64
CA ARG A 15 0.58 -15.20 12.71
C ARG A 15 1.67 -14.13 12.77
N ARG A 16 2.94 -14.52 12.57
CA ARG A 16 4.08 -13.60 12.58
C ARG A 16 4.01 -12.60 11.44
N GLU A 17 3.71 -13.05 10.22
CA GLU A 17 3.54 -12.18 9.05
C GLU A 17 2.42 -11.15 9.29
N LYS A 18 1.28 -11.57 9.83
CA LYS A 18 0.17 -10.66 10.19
C LYS A 18 0.58 -9.61 11.21
N THR A 19 1.31 -10.01 12.25
CA THR A 19 1.79 -9.07 13.27
C THR A 19 2.75 -8.06 12.67
N ILE A 20 3.70 -8.51 11.84
CA ILE A 20 4.65 -7.62 11.14
C ILE A 20 3.88 -6.66 10.23
N GLU A 21 2.98 -7.18 9.40
CA GLU A 21 2.15 -6.39 8.50
C GLU A 21 1.37 -5.30 9.24
N VAL A 22 0.68 -5.63 10.33
CA VAL A 22 -0.02 -4.63 11.15
C VAL A 22 0.95 -3.63 11.77
N SER A 23 2.04 -4.11 12.37
CA SER A 23 2.99 -3.25 13.09
C SER A 23 3.73 -2.26 12.19
N VAL A 24 3.90 -2.58 10.91
CA VAL A 24 4.54 -1.71 9.92
C VAL A 24 3.51 -0.86 9.20
N ASN A 25 2.43 -1.46 8.70
CA ASN A 25 1.46 -0.74 7.87
C ASN A 25 0.58 0.20 8.71
N ALA A 26 0.15 -0.17 9.91
CA ALA A 26 -0.77 0.67 10.68
C ALA A 26 -0.16 2.03 11.04
N PRO A 27 1.09 2.15 11.51
CA PRO A 27 1.71 3.47 11.72
C PRO A 27 1.89 4.26 10.43
N VAL A 28 2.35 3.61 9.36
CA VAL A 28 2.58 4.26 8.06
C VAL A 28 1.28 4.81 7.47
N MET A 29 0.17 4.09 7.62
CA MET A 29 -1.14 4.50 7.09
C MET A 29 -1.87 5.51 7.99
N THR A 30 -1.61 5.53 9.29
CA THR A 30 -2.30 6.46 10.23
C THR A 30 -1.56 7.77 10.42
N LEU A 31 -0.23 7.79 10.27
CA LEU A 31 0.59 8.99 10.48
C LEU A 31 0.16 10.20 9.63
N PRO A 32 -0.17 10.06 8.32
CA PRO A 32 -0.65 11.20 7.54
C PRO A 32 -1.92 11.84 8.12
N ALA A 33 -2.89 11.03 8.52
CA ALA A 33 -4.13 11.53 9.14
C ALA A 33 -3.84 12.27 10.46
N VAL A 34 -2.93 11.76 11.28
CA VAL A 34 -2.49 12.45 12.51
C VAL A 34 -1.85 13.80 12.18
N LEU A 35 -0.99 13.87 11.17
CA LEU A 35 -0.34 15.11 10.75
C LEU A 35 -1.35 16.13 10.19
N VAL A 36 -2.37 15.70 9.47
CA VAL A 36 -3.48 16.58 9.03
C VAL A 36 -4.23 17.15 10.24
N LEU A 37 -4.54 16.33 11.25
CA LEU A 37 -5.18 16.81 12.48
C LEU A 37 -4.31 17.82 13.23
N VAL A 38 -3.01 17.58 13.31
CA VAL A 38 -2.04 18.52 13.90
C VAL A 38 -2.01 19.83 13.11
N ALA A 39 -1.98 19.78 11.77
CA ALA A 39 -2.03 20.97 10.92
C ALA A 39 -3.30 21.80 11.19
N ALA A 40 -4.45 21.13 11.30
CA ALA A 40 -5.72 21.77 11.61
C ALA A 40 -5.72 22.43 13.00
N ALA A 41 -5.22 21.73 14.03
CA ALA A 41 -5.17 22.24 15.40
C ALA A 41 -4.19 23.42 15.55
N MET A 42 -3.08 23.42 14.81
CA MET A 42 -2.05 24.46 14.86
C MET A 42 -2.31 25.61 13.90
N HIS A 43 -3.27 25.49 12.98
CA HIS A 43 -3.44 26.40 11.84
C HIS A 43 -2.12 26.66 11.09
N ALA A 44 -1.33 25.60 10.89
CA ALA A 44 -0.03 25.67 10.25
C ALA A 44 0.01 24.71 9.06
N PRO A 45 0.49 25.13 7.87
CA PRO A 45 0.49 24.29 6.67
C PRO A 45 1.57 23.21 6.69
N VAL A 46 2.65 23.39 7.46
CA VAL A 46 3.82 22.50 7.45
C VAL A 46 3.47 21.03 7.74
N PRO A 47 2.69 20.68 8.79
CA PRO A 47 2.32 19.29 9.03
C PRO A 47 1.43 18.71 7.91
N ALA A 48 0.60 19.53 7.25
CA ALA A 48 -0.23 19.09 6.12
C ALA A 48 0.62 18.79 4.89
N TYR A 49 1.65 19.59 4.59
CA TYR A 49 2.62 19.25 3.54
C TYR A 49 3.39 17.97 3.85
N ALA A 50 3.78 17.76 5.11
CA ALA A 50 4.43 16.52 5.53
C ALA A 50 3.49 15.31 5.36
N ALA A 51 2.21 15.45 5.70
CA ALA A 51 1.20 14.43 5.48
C ALA A 51 1.04 14.09 3.99
N ALA A 52 0.86 15.11 3.13
CA ALA A 52 0.76 14.91 1.69
C ALA A 52 2.00 14.23 1.11
N GLY A 53 3.19 14.66 1.52
CA GLY A 53 4.45 14.06 1.11
C GLY A 53 4.53 12.57 1.49
N LEU A 54 4.13 12.21 2.71
CA LEU A 54 4.07 10.82 3.15
C LEU A 54 3.05 10.00 2.34
N GLU A 55 1.85 10.51 2.10
CA GLU A 55 0.84 9.82 1.29
C GLU A 55 1.32 9.57 -0.14
N ILE A 56 1.99 10.56 -0.75
CA ILE A 56 2.62 10.41 -2.07
C ILE A 56 3.70 9.33 -2.04
N LEU A 57 4.58 9.31 -1.04
CA LEU A 57 5.62 8.29 -0.91
C LEU A 57 5.02 6.89 -0.73
N ILE A 58 3.97 6.76 0.07
CA ILE A 58 3.26 5.50 0.28
C ILE A 58 2.62 5.02 -1.03
N LEU A 59 1.93 5.91 -1.75
CA LEU A 59 1.35 5.61 -3.06
C LEU A 59 2.41 5.15 -4.05
N LEU A 60 3.52 5.89 -4.19
CA LEU A 60 4.61 5.53 -5.09
C LEU A 60 5.26 4.21 -4.70
N GLY A 61 5.44 3.93 -3.41
CA GLY A 61 5.94 2.65 -2.91
C GLY A 61 5.01 1.49 -3.26
N GLY A 62 3.70 1.66 -3.08
CA GLY A 62 2.69 0.68 -3.48
C GLY A 62 2.66 0.47 -5.00
N LEU A 63 2.71 1.55 -5.78
CA LEU A 63 2.77 1.47 -7.23
C LEU A 63 4.04 0.73 -7.69
N ALA A 64 5.21 1.05 -7.12
CA ALA A 64 6.45 0.38 -7.43
C ALA A 64 6.40 -1.13 -7.08
N LEU A 65 5.86 -1.46 -5.92
CA LEU A 65 5.75 -2.85 -5.44
C LEU A 65 4.83 -3.71 -6.32
N TRP A 66 3.72 -3.15 -6.79
CA TRP A 66 2.67 -3.91 -7.47
C TRP A 66 2.69 -3.79 -8.99
N TRP A 67 3.02 -2.61 -9.52
CA TRP A 67 2.93 -2.33 -10.95
C TRP A 67 4.25 -2.54 -11.69
N LEU A 68 5.42 -2.34 -11.06
CA LEU A 68 6.70 -2.65 -11.73
C LEU A 68 6.84 -4.14 -12.07
N PRO A 69 6.48 -5.10 -11.18
CA PRO A 69 6.53 -6.51 -11.53
C PRO A 69 5.57 -6.85 -12.68
N TYR A 70 4.40 -6.21 -12.71
CA TYR A 70 3.38 -6.45 -13.73
C TYR A 70 3.76 -5.88 -15.10
N LEU A 71 4.12 -4.59 -15.15
CA LEU A 71 4.36 -3.86 -16.40
C LEU A 71 5.77 -4.10 -16.96
N ALA A 72 6.78 -4.19 -16.09
CA ALA A 72 8.18 -4.27 -16.47
C ALA A 72 8.86 -5.59 -16.09
N GLY A 73 8.23 -6.44 -15.27
CA GLY A 73 8.88 -7.64 -14.74
C GLY A 73 9.96 -7.34 -13.69
N VAL A 74 10.03 -6.09 -13.21
CA VAL A 74 11.05 -5.64 -12.25
C VAL A 74 10.47 -5.69 -10.83
N THR A 75 11.12 -6.43 -9.94
CA THR A 75 10.72 -6.51 -8.52
C THR A 75 11.55 -5.57 -7.67
N VAL A 76 10.91 -4.96 -6.67
CA VAL A 76 11.62 -4.11 -5.70
C VAL A 76 12.20 -4.97 -4.56
N PRO A 77 13.44 -4.71 -4.10
CA PRO A 77 14.12 -5.57 -3.13
C PRO A 77 13.48 -5.55 -1.74
N TRP A 78 12.76 -4.48 -1.38
CA TRP A 78 12.03 -4.39 -0.12
C TRP A 78 10.71 -5.18 -0.11
N ALA A 79 10.24 -5.67 -1.26
CA ALA A 79 8.98 -6.41 -1.40
C ALA A 79 8.89 -7.66 -0.51
N THR A 80 10.03 -8.30 -0.28
CA THR A 80 10.13 -9.57 0.44
C THR A 80 11.14 -9.49 1.59
N ALA A 81 11.54 -8.29 1.98
CA ALA A 81 12.49 -8.07 3.06
C ALA A 81 12.03 -8.80 4.34
N GLY A 82 12.91 -9.65 4.88
CA GLY A 82 12.64 -10.42 6.10
C GLY A 82 11.76 -11.67 5.95
N THR A 83 11.34 -12.03 4.73
CA THR A 83 10.51 -13.23 4.48
C THR A 83 11.32 -14.46 4.04
N GLY A 84 12.49 -14.27 3.42
CA GLY A 84 13.28 -15.35 2.81
C GLY A 84 12.68 -15.89 1.51
N GLU A 85 11.59 -15.30 1.01
CA GLU A 85 10.91 -15.68 -0.22
C GLU A 85 11.21 -14.67 -1.35
N THR A 86 11.10 -15.12 -2.60
CA THR A 86 11.02 -14.23 -3.76
C THR A 86 9.62 -13.61 -3.86
N TRP A 87 9.50 -12.48 -4.56
CA TRP A 87 8.19 -11.82 -4.73
C TRP A 87 7.20 -12.73 -5.46
N ALA A 88 7.66 -13.50 -6.43
CA ALA A 88 6.84 -14.47 -7.14
C ALA A 88 6.29 -15.57 -6.21
N GLN A 89 7.12 -16.10 -5.29
CA GLN A 89 6.68 -17.11 -4.31
C GLN A 89 5.66 -16.54 -3.33
N LEU A 90 5.96 -15.37 -2.74
CA LEU A 90 5.05 -14.68 -1.83
C LEU A 90 3.72 -14.37 -2.51
N HIS A 91 3.77 -13.91 -3.76
CA HIS A 91 2.57 -13.62 -4.56
C HIS A 91 1.75 -14.86 -4.87
N ALA A 92 2.39 -15.95 -5.31
CA ALA A 92 1.71 -17.22 -5.59
C ALA A 92 1.01 -17.79 -4.35
N ARG A 93 1.64 -17.68 -3.18
CA ARG A 93 1.08 -18.18 -1.91
C ARG A 93 -0.08 -17.30 -1.41
N THR A 94 0.13 -16.00 -1.38
CA THR A 94 -0.76 -15.06 -0.70
C THR A 94 -1.79 -14.47 -1.65
N TYR A 95 -1.37 -13.94 -2.80
CA TYR A 95 -2.22 -13.08 -3.64
C TYR A 95 -2.83 -13.79 -4.85
N ALA A 96 -2.29 -14.91 -5.32
CA ALA A 96 -2.83 -15.62 -6.50
C ALA A 96 -4.26 -16.17 -6.33
N LYS A 97 -4.74 -16.28 -5.08
CA LYS A 97 -6.11 -16.70 -4.75
C LYS A 97 -7.08 -15.52 -4.52
N THR A 98 -6.63 -14.29 -4.74
CA THR A 98 -7.46 -13.09 -4.61
C THR A 98 -8.18 -12.75 -5.92
N ILE A 99 -9.13 -11.81 -5.88
CA ILE A 99 -9.74 -11.28 -7.09
C ILE A 99 -8.68 -10.52 -7.91
N ILE A 100 -8.41 -10.99 -9.13
CA ILE A 100 -7.50 -10.35 -10.08
C ILE A 100 -8.29 -10.04 -11.36
N VAL A 101 -8.34 -8.76 -11.72
CA VAL A 101 -9.07 -8.27 -12.90
C VAL A 101 -8.17 -7.95 -14.09
N LEU A 102 -6.86 -7.82 -13.85
CA LEU A 102 -5.90 -7.47 -14.89
C LEU A 102 -5.57 -8.67 -15.80
N PRO A 103 -5.39 -8.42 -17.12
CA PRO A 103 -5.01 -9.47 -18.06
C PRO A 103 -3.61 -10.00 -17.74
N ARG A 104 -3.36 -11.25 -18.11
CA ARG A 104 -2.06 -11.90 -17.91
C ARG A 104 -1.02 -11.38 -18.91
N ILE A 105 0.18 -11.09 -18.41
CA ILE A 105 1.36 -10.76 -19.23
C ILE A 105 2.45 -11.77 -18.88
N GLY A 106 2.58 -12.84 -19.67
CA GLY A 106 3.48 -13.95 -19.36
C GLY A 106 3.25 -14.52 -17.95
N ASP A 107 4.31 -14.71 -17.17
CA ASP A 107 4.25 -15.18 -15.78
C ASP A 107 4.36 -14.05 -14.75
N ARG A 108 4.13 -12.80 -15.17
CA ARG A 108 4.30 -11.65 -14.29
C ARG A 108 3.24 -11.61 -13.20
N PRO A 109 3.63 -11.35 -11.93
CA PRO A 109 2.70 -11.14 -10.84
C PRO A 109 1.71 -10.01 -11.17
N ARG A 110 0.44 -10.18 -10.75
CA ARG A 110 -0.64 -9.23 -11.03
C ARG A 110 -1.13 -8.57 -9.75
N PRO A 111 -1.32 -7.24 -9.73
CA PRO A 111 -2.06 -6.58 -8.67
C PRO A 111 -3.42 -7.24 -8.42
N SER A 112 -3.76 -7.46 -7.15
CA SER A 112 -5.12 -7.83 -6.78
C SER A 112 -6.04 -6.60 -6.83
N LEU A 113 -7.35 -6.84 -6.93
CA LEU A 113 -8.35 -5.78 -6.93
C LEU A 113 -8.28 -4.92 -5.66
N GLU A 114 -8.03 -5.54 -4.49
CA GLU A 114 -7.82 -4.82 -3.22
C GLU A 114 -6.71 -3.78 -3.34
N HIS A 115 -5.54 -4.16 -3.86
CA HIS A 115 -4.42 -3.24 -4.02
C HIS A 115 -4.72 -2.12 -5.01
N MET A 116 -5.47 -2.41 -6.08
CA MET A 116 -5.92 -1.37 -7.01
C MET A 116 -6.83 -0.34 -6.31
N ILE A 117 -7.77 -0.81 -5.47
CA ILE A 117 -8.64 0.06 -4.67
C ILE A 117 -7.81 0.87 -3.67
N LEU A 118 -6.88 0.24 -2.96
CA LEU A 118 -6.01 0.92 -1.99
C LEU A 118 -5.16 2.02 -2.64
N HIS A 119 -4.58 1.78 -3.82
CA HIS A 119 -3.85 2.82 -4.54
C HIS A 119 -4.75 3.98 -4.97
N ALA A 120 -5.98 3.70 -5.41
CA ALA A 120 -6.94 4.75 -5.75
C ALA A 120 -7.33 5.60 -4.53
N LEU A 121 -7.58 4.96 -3.38
CA LEU A 121 -7.87 5.64 -2.11
C LEU A 121 -6.68 6.47 -1.63
N LEU A 122 -5.46 5.95 -1.72
CA LEU A 122 -4.23 6.68 -1.37
C LEU A 122 -4.00 7.88 -2.30
N LEU A 123 -4.27 7.76 -3.59
CA LEU A 123 -4.20 8.88 -4.52
C LEU A 123 -5.23 9.96 -4.18
N ALA A 124 -6.46 9.56 -3.86
CA ALA A 124 -7.50 10.49 -3.43
C ALA A 124 -7.10 11.20 -2.13
N ALA A 125 -6.60 10.46 -1.13
CA ALA A 125 -6.11 11.01 0.13
C ALA A 125 -4.97 12.02 -0.10
N ALA A 126 -3.92 11.62 -0.83
CA ALA A 126 -2.80 12.49 -1.19
C ALA A 126 -3.25 13.79 -1.87
N THR A 127 -4.23 13.68 -2.77
CA THR A 127 -4.80 14.84 -3.49
C THR A 127 -5.54 15.76 -2.53
N VAL A 128 -6.43 15.21 -1.71
CA VAL A 128 -7.22 15.99 -0.75
C VAL A 128 -6.32 16.66 0.28
N THR A 129 -5.33 15.93 0.82
CA THR A 129 -4.37 16.46 1.80
C THR A 129 -3.51 17.56 1.21
N LEU A 130 -3.05 17.40 -0.04
CA LEU A 130 -2.29 18.45 -0.72
C LEU A 130 -3.13 19.69 -0.98
N VAL A 131 -4.37 19.53 -1.46
CA VAL A 131 -5.31 20.65 -1.63
C VAL A 131 -5.58 21.35 -0.31
N TYR A 132 -5.78 20.59 0.77
CA TYR A 132 -5.93 21.13 2.11
C TYR A 132 -4.70 21.95 2.53
N ALA A 133 -3.50 21.40 2.39
CA ALA A 133 -2.24 22.09 2.71
C ALA A 133 -2.04 23.40 1.94
N LEU A 134 -2.53 23.46 0.69
CA LEU A 134 -2.51 24.67 -0.14
C LEU A 134 -3.58 25.71 0.25
N SER A 135 -4.56 25.32 1.07
CA SER A 135 -5.71 26.14 1.44
C SER A 135 -5.67 26.73 2.85
N ILE A 136 -4.72 26.29 3.69
CA ILE A 136 -4.55 26.74 5.08
C ILE A 136 -3.31 27.63 5.25
#